data_AF-A0A836WR97-F1
#
_entry.id   AF-A0A836WR97-F1
#
_cell.length_a   1.000
_cell.length_b   1.000
_cell.length_c   1.000
_cell.angle_alpha   90.00
_cell.angle_beta   90.00
_cell.angle_gamma   90.00
#
_symmetry.space_group_name_H-M   'P 1'
#
loop_
_entity.id
_entity.type
_entity.pdbx_description
1 polymer ?
#
loop_
_entity_poly.entity_id
_entity_poly.type
_entity_poly.pdbx_seq_one_letter_code
_entity_poly.pdbx_strand_id
1 'polypeptide(L)' 'HEIDMLLQVSKQIEGHTICALGDAAAWPIQGLIRHFRRKIEARMDSAPKSSNASDAAA' A
#
# COMPACT_ATOMS: atom_id res chain seq x y z
N HIS A 1 -2.67 10.46 1.95
CA HIS A 1 -3.89 10.06 1.21
C HIS A 1 -3.73 8.66 0.62
N GLU A 2 -2.88 8.43 -0.39
CA GLU A 2 -2.72 7.09 -0.99
C GLU A 2 -2.11 6.06 -0.02
N ILE A 3 -1.11 6.45 0.77
CA ILE A 3 -0.50 5.57 1.79
C ILE A 3 -1.53 5.15 2.85
N ASP A 4 -2.45 6.06 3.21
CA ASP A 4 -3.51 5.78 4.19
C ASP A 4 -4.56 4.83 3.62
N MET A 5 -4.91 4.99 2.35
CA MET A 5 -5.75 4.04 1.61
C MET A 5 -5.07 2.66 1.56
N LEU A 6 -3.77 2.58 1.25
CA LEU A 6 -3.05 1.31 1.24
C LEU A 6 -3.04 0.64 2.62
N LEU A 7 -2.88 1.44 3.69
CA LEU A 7 -2.99 0.95 5.06
C LEU A 7 -4.40 0.43 5.36
N GLN A 8 -5.44 1.12 4.91
CA GLN A 8 -6.82 0.67 5.07
C GLN A 8 -7.07 -0.65 4.32
N VAL A 9 -6.64 -0.76 3.06
CA VAL A 9 -6.78 -2.00 2.27
C VAL A 9 -6.06 -3.16 2.93
N SER A 10 -4.84 -2.94 3.46
CA SER A 10 -4.11 -3.99 4.18
C SER A 10 -4.89 -4.52 5.40
N LYS A 11 -5.65 -3.67 6.09
CA LYS A 11 -6.52 -4.06 7.21
C LYS A 11 -7.79 -4.76 6.76
N GLN A 12 -8.28 -4.46 5.56
CA GLN A 12 -9.42 -5.20 4.97
C GLN A 12 -9.01 -6.61 4.54
N ILE A 13 -7.73 -6.86 4.26
CA ILE A 13 -7.20 -8.19 3.93
C ILE A 13 -6.93 -8.99 5.21
N GLU A 14 -6.33 -8.34 6.22
CA GLU A 14 -6.03 -8.96 7.52
C GLU A 14 -7.30 -9.54 8.17
N GLY A 15 -7.28 -10.82 8.51
CA GLY A 15 -8.38 -11.54 9.15
C GLY A 15 -9.60 -11.81 8.25
N HIS A 16 -9.57 -11.41 6.98
CA HIS A 16 -10.69 -11.57 6.04
C HIS A 16 -10.35 -12.50 4.86
N THR A 17 -9.37 -13.38 5.05
CA THR A 17 -8.95 -14.36 4.03
C THR A 17 -9.08 -15.80 4.57
N ILE A 18 -9.24 -16.76 3.66
CA ILE A 18 -9.43 -18.18 4.02
C ILE A 18 -8.17 -18.78 4.68
N CYS A 19 -6.98 -18.31 4.30
CA CYS A 19 -5.72 -18.79 4.84
C CYS A 19 -4.83 -17.63 5.31
N ALA A 20 -3.91 -17.93 6.23
CA ALA A 20 -3.01 -16.95 6.85
C ALA A 20 -2.02 -16.27 5.88
N LEU A 21 -2.03 -16.65 4.59
CA LEU A 21 -1.25 -15.96 3.57
C LEU A 21 -1.69 -14.49 3.42
N GLY A 22 -2.98 -14.19 3.60
CA GLY A 22 -3.48 -12.81 3.55
C GLY A 22 -2.87 -11.94 4.65
N ASP A 23 -2.82 -12.45 5.88
CA ASP A 23 -2.20 -11.77 7.02
C ASP A 23 -0.68 -11.62 6.80
N ALA A 24 -0.03 -12.70 6.33
CA ALA A 24 1.38 -12.70 5.99
C ALA A 24 1.74 -11.68 4.89
N ALA A 25 0.81 -11.36 3.98
CA ALA A 25 0.98 -10.32 2.97
C ALA A 25 0.65 -8.91 3.51
N ALA A 26 -0.35 -8.77 4.38
CA ALA A 26 -0.77 -7.49 4.94
C ALA A 26 0.23 -6.93 5.95
N TRP A 27 0.75 -7.76 6.86
CA TRP A 27 1.62 -7.32 7.95
C TRP A 27 2.93 -6.67 7.49
N PRO A 28 3.65 -7.17 6.46
CA PRO A 28 4.83 -6.50 5.94
C PRO A 28 4.55 -5.07 5.45
N ILE A 29 3.41 -4.86 4.77
CA ILE A 29 3.00 -3.53 4.29
C ILE A 29 2.68 -2.62 5.47
N GLN A 30 1.91 -3.09 6.45
CA GLN A 30 1.60 -2.33 7.65
C GLN A 30 2.87 -1.94 8.44
N GLY A 31 3.82 -2.87 8.59
CA GLY A 31 5.11 -2.63 9.24
C GLY A 31 5.96 -1.63 8.47
N LEU A 32 6.03 -1.76 7.14
CA LEU A 32 6.74 -0.83 6.27
C LEU A 32 6.18 0.60 6.39
N ILE A 33 4.85 0.75 6.35
CA ILE A 33 4.19 2.05 6.55
C ILE A 33 4.46 2.58 7.96
N ARG A 34 4.35 1.74 9.01
CA ARG A 34 4.58 2.16 10.39
C ARG A 34 5.98 2.74 10.61
N HIS A 35 7.01 2.09 10.08
CA HIS A 35 8.41 2.44 10.38
C HIS A 35 9.07 3.33 9.33
N PHE A 36 8.64 3.24 8.06
CA PHE A 36 9.33 3.87 6.94
C PHE A 36 8.45 4.84 6.14
N ARG A 37 7.30 5.28 6.68
CA ARG A 37 6.39 6.23 6.01
C ARG A 37 7.11 7.39 5.34
N ARG A 38 7.95 8.11 6.09
CA ARG A 38 8.70 9.28 5.58
C ARG A 38 9.57 8.96 4.37
N LYS A 39 10.15 7.75 4.33
CA LYS A 39 10.99 7.31 3.21
C LYS A 39 10.17 6.96 1.97
N ILE A 40 8.92 6.51 2.16
CA ILE A 40 7.98 6.25 1.07
C ILE A 40 7.52 7.59 0.47
N GLU A 41 7.10 8.53 1.32
CA GLU A 41 6.66 9.87 0.91
C GLU A 41 7.77 10.60 0.13
N ALA A 42 9.00 10.62 0.67
CA ALA A 42 10.15 11.21 -0.02
C ALA A 42 10.42 10.58 -1.40
N ARG A 43 10.16 9.28 -1.57
CA ARG A 43 10.32 8.61 -2.87
C ARG A 43 9.24 9.02 -3.87
N MET A 44 8.00 9.17 -3.42
CA MET A 44 6.90 9.64 -4.25
C MET A 44 7.16 11.07 -4.74
N ASP A 45 7.70 11.92 -3.86
CA ASP A 45 8.03 13.32 -4.20
C ASP A 45 9.22 13.41 -5.18
N SER A 46 10.19 12.50 -5.06
CA SER A 46 11.38 12.46 -5.92
C SER A 46 11.17 11.76 -7.27
N ALA A 47 10.12 10.93 -7.39
CA ALA A 47 9.87 10.17 -8.60
C ALA A 47 9.39 11.11 -9.71
N PRO A 48 9.93 11.02 -10.95
CA PRO A 48 9.32 11.70 -12.07
C PRO A 48 7.89 11.18 -12.18
N LYS A 49 6.90 12.07 -12.12
CA LYS A 49 5.50 11.70 -12.36
C LYS A 49 5.43 11.15 -13.79
N SER A 50 5.51 9.83 -13.96
CA SER A 50 5.18 9.19 -15.22
C SER A 50 3.65 9.26 -15.35
N SER A 51 3.16 10.44 -15.73
CA SER A 51 1.82 10.57 -16.26
C SER A 51 1.78 9.80 -17.58
N ASN A 52 1.34 8.55 -17.52
CA ASN A 52 0.33 7.98 -18.42
C ASN A 52 0.19 6.46 -18.20
N ALA A 53 -0.90 6.10 -17.53
CA ALA A 53 -1.75 4.98 -17.90
C ALA A 53 -3.19 5.52 -17.83
N SER A 54 -3.59 6.21 -18.89
CA SER A 54 -5.00 6.36 -19.24
C SER A 54 -5.67 4.98 -19.19
N ASP A 55 -6.89 4.90 -18.68
CA ASP A 55 -7.79 3.78 -18.95
C ASP A 55 -7.34 2.40 -18.41
N ALA A 56 -7.65 2.10 -17.15
CA ALA A 56 -7.66 0.71 -16.67
C ALA A 56 -8.85 0.44 -15.75
N ALA A 57 -10.00 0.32 -16.42
CA ALA A 57 -11.22 -0.37 -16.00
C ALA A 57 -12.29 0.41 -15.19
N ALA A 58 -13.29 0.88 -15.96
CA ALA A 58 -14.71 1.03 -15.63
C ALA A 58 -15.15 2.25 -14.80
#